data_AF-A0A484IJP9-F1
#
_entry.id   AF-A0A484IJP9-F1
#
_cell.length_a   1.000
_cell.length_b   1.000
_cell.length_c   1.000
_cell.angle_alpha   90.00
_cell.angle_beta   90.00
_cell.angle_gamma   90.00
#
_symmetry.space_group_name_H-M   'P 1'
#
loop_
_entity.id
_entity.type
_entity.pdbx_description
1 polymer ?
#
loop_
_entity_poly.entity_id
_entity_poly.type
_entity_poly.pdbx_seq_one_letter_code
_entity_poly.pdbx_strand_id
1 'polypeptide(L)'
;MDKMQAIRNLEALFEACNSKKQDLLHTGHKQNDVRVSFYKHLVTTTNSTIHLMIFSDTTLVTEDWWLKKLPKYKINKRIFSTSSNESRQIETDNIDQYLLLSYFSSVFHIFESSFRRICKSCLTEEYSLAKKIGEWEKEDIKNLLVIILKKLNLLDIGRRDFLEIVVKFRSSLYNNGVYISERQESFSDFKWKNKSYVFKHGERIISEDKGELWEECFKFTRALISIFTEVINHPIIKKYSFIEDITATGYI
;
A
#
# COMPACT_ATOMS: atom_id res chain seq x y z
N MET A 1 7.41 14.75 -7.35
CA MET A 1 8.03 13.87 -8.35
C MET A 1 7.44 14.25 -9.66
N ASP A 2 8.22 14.24 -10.73
CA ASP A 2 7.62 14.33 -12.05
C ASP A 2 6.59 13.21 -12.24
N LYS A 3 5.37 13.55 -12.70
CA LYS A 3 4.26 12.60 -12.83
C LYS A 3 4.62 11.48 -13.81
N MET A 4 5.37 11.79 -14.87
CA MET A 4 5.88 10.78 -15.80
C MET A 4 6.86 9.83 -15.14
N GLN A 5 7.72 10.33 -14.25
CA GLN A 5 8.59 9.47 -13.44
C GLN A 5 7.79 8.56 -12.48
N ALA A 6 6.70 9.06 -11.91
CA ALA A 6 5.79 8.24 -11.09
C ALA A 6 5.12 7.12 -11.91
N ILE A 7 4.64 7.44 -13.10
CA ILE A 7 4.05 6.47 -14.04
C ILE A 7 5.08 5.39 -14.42
N ARG A 8 6.30 5.77 -14.80
CA ARG A 8 7.38 4.82 -15.12
C ARG A 8 7.70 3.89 -13.94
N ASN A 9 7.70 4.42 -12.72
CA ASN A 9 7.90 3.63 -11.51
C ASN A 9 6.76 2.62 -11.28
N LEU A 10 5.51 3.02 -11.55
CA LEU A 10 4.35 2.14 -11.50
C LEU A 10 4.40 1.07 -12.60
N GLU A 11 4.76 1.41 -13.83
CA GLU A 11 4.93 0.45 -14.93
C GLU A 11 5.98 -0.61 -14.58
N ALA A 12 7.14 -0.19 -14.04
CA ALA A 12 8.16 -1.13 -13.59
C ALA A 12 7.65 -2.07 -12.47
N LEU A 13 6.83 -1.56 -11.54
CA LEU A 13 6.19 -2.37 -10.50
C LEU A 13 5.15 -3.33 -11.09
N PHE A 14 4.35 -2.86 -12.05
CA PHE A 14 3.36 -3.66 -12.77
C PHE A 14 4.04 -4.86 -13.43
N GLU A 15 5.10 -4.65 -14.19
CA GLU A 15 5.81 -5.72 -14.89
C GLU A 15 6.45 -6.71 -13.91
N ALA A 16 7.10 -6.22 -12.84
CA ALA A 16 7.69 -7.08 -11.82
C ALA A 16 6.63 -7.96 -11.14
N CYS A 17 5.48 -7.39 -10.76
CA CYS A 17 4.39 -8.15 -10.14
C CYS A 17 3.72 -9.10 -11.14
N ASN A 18 3.54 -8.69 -12.39
CA ASN A 18 2.95 -9.53 -13.42
C ASN A 18 3.85 -10.73 -13.72
N SER A 19 5.17 -10.54 -13.83
CA SER A 19 6.14 -11.63 -13.97
C SER A 19 6.03 -12.61 -12.80
N LYS A 20 6.04 -12.13 -11.55
CA LYS A 20 5.91 -13.00 -10.36
C LYS A 20 4.59 -13.77 -10.33
N LYS A 21 3.49 -13.14 -10.72
CA LYS A 21 2.18 -13.79 -10.86
C LYS A 21 2.26 -14.91 -11.91
N GLN A 22 2.85 -14.65 -13.07
CA GLN A 22 2.99 -15.65 -14.12
C GLN A 22 3.88 -16.80 -13.67
N ASP A 23 5.03 -16.53 -13.04
CA ASP A 23 5.93 -17.57 -12.53
C ASP A 23 5.20 -18.54 -11.60
N LEU A 24 4.40 -18.03 -10.65
CA LEU A 24 3.63 -18.86 -9.73
C LEU A 24 2.56 -19.71 -10.45
N LEU A 25 1.89 -19.16 -11.45
CA LEU A 25 0.92 -19.91 -12.25
C LEU A 25 1.62 -21.04 -13.04
N HIS A 26 2.79 -20.77 -13.60
CA HIS A 26 3.59 -21.77 -14.33
C HIS A 26 4.12 -22.88 -13.42
N THR A 27 4.40 -22.59 -12.13
CA THR A 27 4.78 -23.61 -11.15
C THR A 27 3.59 -24.37 -10.56
N GLY A 28 2.37 -24.18 -11.10
CA GLY A 28 1.19 -24.95 -10.76
C GLY A 28 0.32 -24.36 -9.63
N HIS A 29 0.57 -23.12 -9.20
CA HIS A 29 -0.36 -22.44 -8.28
C HIS A 29 -1.66 -22.05 -9.00
N LYS A 30 -2.76 -22.07 -8.26
CA LYS A 30 -4.09 -21.71 -8.78
C LYS A 30 -4.31 -20.19 -8.72
N GLN A 31 -5.24 -19.70 -9.55
CA GLN A 31 -5.63 -18.28 -9.58
C GLN A 31 -6.13 -17.73 -8.24
N ASN A 32 -6.72 -18.59 -7.40
CA ASN A 32 -7.22 -18.28 -6.06
C ASN A 32 -6.25 -18.70 -4.95
N ASP A 33 -4.98 -18.97 -5.28
CA ASP A 33 -3.95 -19.13 -4.27
C ASP A 33 -3.50 -17.74 -3.78
N VAL A 34 -3.41 -17.55 -2.46
CA VAL A 34 -2.99 -16.28 -1.84
C VAL A 34 -1.71 -15.72 -2.42
N ARG A 35 -0.76 -16.58 -2.78
CA ARG A 35 0.52 -16.16 -3.37
C ARG A 35 0.31 -15.52 -4.74
N VAL A 36 -0.57 -16.09 -5.56
CA VAL A 36 -0.94 -15.57 -6.88
C VAL A 36 -1.83 -14.33 -6.73
N SER A 37 -2.84 -14.39 -5.87
CA SER A 37 -3.76 -13.29 -5.60
C SER A 37 -3.05 -12.02 -5.15
N PHE A 38 -2.03 -12.13 -4.28
CA PHE A 38 -1.24 -10.98 -3.84
C PHE A 38 -0.70 -10.18 -5.04
N TYR A 39 0.02 -10.85 -5.96
CA TYR A 39 0.55 -10.18 -7.15
C TYR A 39 -0.53 -9.76 -8.14
N LYS A 40 -1.60 -10.56 -8.28
CA LYS A 40 -2.75 -10.20 -9.12
C LYS A 40 -3.39 -8.89 -8.65
N HIS A 41 -3.63 -8.73 -7.35
CA HIS A 41 -4.20 -7.51 -6.80
C HIS A 41 -3.25 -6.32 -6.91
N LEU A 42 -1.94 -6.51 -6.71
CA LEU A 42 -0.96 -5.45 -6.94
C LEU A 42 -0.95 -4.99 -8.40
N VAL A 43 -1.00 -5.92 -9.36
CA VAL A 43 -1.12 -5.61 -10.79
C VAL A 43 -2.38 -4.76 -11.06
N THR A 44 -3.54 -5.17 -10.51
CA THR A 44 -4.79 -4.41 -10.68
C THR A 44 -4.72 -3.01 -10.07
N THR A 45 -4.21 -2.89 -8.84
CA THR A 45 -4.06 -1.61 -8.14
C THR A 45 -3.13 -0.69 -8.91
N THR A 46 -1.93 -1.17 -9.27
CA THR A 46 -0.94 -0.39 -10.02
C THR A 46 -1.46 0.06 -11.37
N ASN A 47 -2.11 -0.84 -12.14
CA ASN A 47 -2.69 -0.48 -13.43
C ASN A 47 -3.79 0.58 -13.30
N SER A 48 -4.67 0.43 -12.31
CA SER A 48 -5.73 1.40 -12.03
C SER A 48 -5.15 2.77 -11.64
N THR A 49 -4.08 2.78 -10.84
CA THR A 49 -3.37 4.01 -10.48
C THR A 49 -2.77 4.69 -11.70
N ILE A 50 -2.10 3.94 -12.60
CA ILE A 50 -1.56 4.50 -13.87
C ILE A 50 -2.68 5.16 -14.68
N HIS A 51 -3.79 4.45 -14.91
CA HIS A 51 -4.91 5.00 -15.68
C HIS A 51 -5.49 6.26 -15.03
N LEU A 52 -5.63 6.30 -13.71
CA LEU A 52 -6.09 7.48 -12.99
C LEU A 52 -5.09 8.64 -13.04
N MET A 53 -3.78 8.37 -12.99
CA MET A 53 -2.74 9.40 -13.17
C MET A 53 -2.86 10.05 -14.56
N ILE A 54 -2.95 9.24 -15.61
CA ILE A 54 -3.11 9.72 -16.99
C ILE A 54 -4.42 10.51 -17.13
N PHE A 55 -5.53 9.93 -16.68
CA PHE A 55 -6.85 10.55 -16.79
C PHE A 55 -6.95 11.89 -16.03
N SER A 56 -6.34 11.96 -14.85
CA SER A 56 -6.29 13.19 -14.06
C SER A 56 -5.59 14.31 -14.82
N ASP A 57 -4.55 13.97 -15.59
CA ASP A 57 -3.70 14.91 -16.31
C ASP A 57 -4.36 15.40 -17.60
N THR A 58 -4.96 14.49 -18.36
CA THR A 58 -5.48 14.79 -19.70
C THR A 58 -6.89 15.38 -19.69
N THR A 59 -7.75 14.89 -18.79
CA THR A 59 -9.20 15.05 -18.93
C THR A 59 -9.83 15.71 -17.72
N LEU A 60 -9.34 15.38 -16.51
CA LEU A 60 -9.94 15.87 -15.27
C LEU A 60 -9.51 17.30 -14.90
N VAL A 61 -8.49 17.90 -15.51
CA VAL A 61 -8.03 19.28 -15.17
C VAL A 61 -8.40 20.31 -16.26
N THR A 62 -8.82 19.86 -17.43
CA THR A 62 -8.96 20.70 -18.63
C THR A 62 -10.39 21.15 -18.92
N GLU A 63 -11.42 20.37 -18.56
CA GLU A 63 -12.83 20.70 -18.86
C GLU A 63 -13.83 20.17 -17.81
N ASP A 64 -15.00 20.80 -17.70
CA ASP A 64 -16.19 20.23 -17.04
C ASP A 64 -16.89 19.19 -17.96
N TRP A 65 -16.11 18.30 -18.55
CA TRP A 65 -16.57 17.35 -19.57
C TRP A 65 -17.73 16.47 -19.06
N TRP A 66 -17.76 16.17 -17.75
CA TRP A 66 -18.81 15.37 -17.12
C TRP A 66 -20.17 16.05 -17.15
N LEU A 67 -20.24 17.39 -17.15
CA LEU A 67 -21.52 18.11 -17.28
C LEU A 67 -22.16 17.84 -18.64
N LYS A 68 -21.33 17.73 -19.70
CA LYS A 68 -21.79 17.44 -21.05
C LYS A 68 -22.03 15.93 -21.27
N LYS A 69 -21.13 15.07 -20.79
CA LYS A 69 -21.14 13.62 -21.07
C LYS A 69 -22.01 12.83 -20.10
N LEU A 70 -22.18 13.31 -18.88
CA LEU A 70 -22.81 12.59 -17.77
C LEU A 70 -23.90 13.44 -17.07
N PRO A 71 -24.82 14.11 -17.81
CA PRO A 71 -25.78 15.05 -17.23
C PRO A 71 -26.74 14.40 -16.22
N LYS A 72 -26.98 13.08 -16.36
CA LYS A 72 -27.86 12.31 -15.48
C LYS A 72 -27.43 12.28 -14.01
N TYR A 73 -26.13 12.44 -13.73
CA TYR A 73 -25.61 12.38 -12.36
C TYR A 73 -25.71 13.70 -11.61
N LYS A 74 -26.15 14.79 -12.27
CA LYS A 74 -26.32 16.14 -11.66
C LYS A 74 -25.10 16.59 -10.82
N ILE A 75 -23.90 16.22 -11.27
CA ILE A 75 -22.65 16.58 -10.60
C ILE A 75 -22.47 18.09 -10.74
N ASN A 76 -22.16 18.77 -9.64
CA ASN A 76 -21.95 20.22 -9.63
C ASN A 76 -20.75 20.62 -10.50
N LYS A 77 -20.71 21.90 -10.91
CA LYS A 77 -19.50 22.52 -11.48
C LYS A 77 -18.36 22.44 -10.46
N ARG A 78 -17.11 22.53 -10.92
CA ARG A 78 -15.95 22.53 -10.02
C ARG A 78 -16.08 23.61 -8.97
N ILE A 79 -15.76 23.26 -7.72
CA ILE A 79 -15.73 24.19 -6.59
C ILE A 79 -14.71 25.31 -6.84
N PHE A 80 -13.64 25.00 -7.58
CA PHE A 80 -12.56 25.91 -7.94
C PHE A 80 -12.76 26.60 -9.31
N SER A 81 -13.96 26.53 -9.91
CA SER A 81 -14.23 27.02 -11.28
C SER A 81 -14.14 28.53 -11.46
N THR A 82 -13.99 29.33 -10.40
CA THR A 82 -14.22 30.79 -10.45
C THR A 82 -12.98 31.70 -10.34
N SER A 83 -11.73 31.21 -10.20
CA SER A 83 -10.57 32.13 -10.11
C SER A 83 -9.16 31.49 -10.23
N SER A 84 -8.25 32.18 -10.95
CA SER A 84 -6.77 32.04 -11.09
C SER A 84 -6.12 30.64 -11.27
N ASN A 85 -4.92 30.61 -11.88
CA ASN A 85 -4.10 29.38 -12.00
C ASN A 85 -3.87 28.67 -10.65
N GLU A 86 -3.92 29.40 -9.53
CA GLU A 86 -3.73 28.87 -8.18
C GLU A 86 -4.84 27.89 -7.76
N SER A 87 -6.10 28.13 -8.13
CA SER A 87 -7.20 27.22 -7.74
C SER A 87 -7.14 25.88 -8.49
N ARG A 88 -6.60 25.87 -9.72
CA ARG A 88 -6.31 24.64 -10.48
C ARG A 88 -5.15 23.85 -9.89
N GLN A 89 -4.13 24.55 -9.38
CA GLN A 89 -3.02 23.90 -8.70
C GLN A 89 -3.50 23.20 -7.43
N ILE A 90 -4.32 23.87 -6.61
CA ILE A 90 -4.91 23.29 -5.39
C ILE A 90 -5.75 22.04 -5.72
N GLU A 91 -6.59 22.10 -6.76
CA GLU A 91 -7.39 20.94 -7.19
C GLU A 91 -6.48 19.77 -7.62
N THR A 92 -5.44 20.05 -8.40
CA THR A 92 -4.47 19.05 -8.87
C THR A 92 -3.71 18.41 -7.72
N ASP A 93 -3.27 19.21 -6.74
CA ASP A 93 -2.58 18.73 -5.55
C ASP A 93 -3.48 17.84 -4.71
N ASN A 94 -4.76 18.19 -4.56
CA ASN A 94 -5.74 17.35 -3.86
C ASN A 94 -5.95 16.01 -4.57
N ILE A 95 -6.11 16.01 -5.90
CA ILE A 95 -6.27 14.78 -6.68
C ILE A 95 -5.05 13.88 -6.53
N ASP A 96 -3.84 14.43 -6.64
CA ASP A 96 -2.60 13.67 -6.48
C ASP A 96 -2.47 13.07 -5.07
N GLN A 97 -2.82 13.83 -4.04
CA GLN A 97 -2.87 13.33 -2.66
C GLN A 97 -3.88 12.18 -2.53
N TYR A 98 -5.13 12.34 -2.97
CA TYR A 98 -6.12 11.27 -2.89
C TYR A 98 -5.69 10.00 -3.63
N LEU A 99 -5.04 10.16 -4.78
CA LEU A 99 -4.54 9.04 -5.56
C LEU A 99 -3.41 8.31 -4.83
N LEU A 100 -2.46 9.04 -4.25
CA LEU A 100 -1.38 8.49 -3.44
C LEU A 100 -1.92 7.75 -2.23
N LEU A 101 -2.86 8.36 -1.49
CA LEU A 101 -3.50 7.76 -0.31
C LEU A 101 -4.20 6.45 -0.67
N SER A 102 -4.96 6.47 -1.78
CA SER A 102 -5.72 5.31 -2.26
C SER A 102 -4.79 4.19 -2.73
N TYR A 103 -3.73 4.52 -3.45
CA TYR A 103 -2.70 3.58 -3.89
C TYR A 103 -2.03 2.90 -2.70
N PHE A 104 -1.48 3.68 -1.76
CA PHE A 104 -0.76 3.14 -0.61
C PHE A 104 -1.68 2.28 0.26
N SER A 105 -2.89 2.75 0.55
CA SER A 105 -3.86 2.01 1.35
C SER A 105 -4.21 0.67 0.70
N SER A 106 -4.42 0.65 -0.61
CA SER A 106 -4.69 -0.58 -1.37
C SER A 106 -3.52 -1.56 -1.28
N VAL A 107 -2.29 -1.11 -1.54
CA VAL A 107 -1.07 -1.93 -1.43
C VAL A 107 -0.93 -2.52 -0.03
N PHE A 108 -1.09 -1.68 1.00
CA PHE A 108 -0.98 -2.12 2.38
C PHE A 108 -2.04 -3.18 2.71
N HIS A 109 -3.30 -2.98 2.31
CA HIS A 109 -4.38 -3.95 2.54
C HIS A 109 -4.15 -5.27 1.80
N ILE A 110 -3.66 -5.23 0.56
CA ILE A 110 -3.31 -6.43 -0.20
C ILE A 110 -2.25 -7.24 0.54
N PHE A 111 -1.21 -6.56 1.05
CA PHE A 111 -0.16 -7.18 1.86
C PHE A 111 -0.73 -7.76 3.16
N GLU A 112 -1.43 -6.95 3.96
CA GLU A 112 -1.99 -7.36 5.24
C GLU A 112 -2.91 -8.59 5.09
N SER A 113 -3.85 -8.54 4.16
CA SER A 113 -4.81 -9.61 3.91
C SER A 113 -4.11 -10.92 3.53
N SER A 114 -3.19 -10.85 2.55
CA SER A 114 -2.46 -12.02 2.06
C SER A 114 -1.58 -12.61 3.16
N PHE A 115 -0.90 -11.76 3.93
CA PHE A 115 -0.06 -12.18 5.04
C PHE A 115 -0.86 -12.89 6.13
N ARG A 116 -2.00 -12.32 6.55
CA ARG A 116 -2.90 -12.93 7.54
C ARG A 116 -3.38 -14.31 7.12
N ARG A 117 -3.71 -14.50 5.84
CA ARG A 117 -4.14 -15.81 5.30
C ARG A 117 -3.05 -16.85 5.33
N ILE A 118 -1.82 -16.49 4.96
CA ILE A 118 -0.64 -17.36 5.08
C ILE A 118 -0.46 -17.75 6.55
N CYS A 119 -0.50 -16.78 7.46
CA CYS A 119 -0.33 -17.05 8.89
C CYS A 119 -1.41 -18.01 9.42
N LYS A 120 -2.68 -17.75 9.10
CA LYS A 120 -3.80 -18.60 9.51
C LYS A 120 -3.70 -20.03 8.98
N SER A 121 -3.11 -20.22 7.80
CA SER A 121 -3.04 -21.53 7.13
C SER A 121 -1.77 -22.31 7.48
N CYS A 122 -0.64 -21.61 7.64
CA CYS A 122 0.67 -22.23 7.75
C CYS A 122 1.31 -22.12 9.14
N LEU A 123 0.85 -21.17 9.96
CA LEU A 123 1.44 -20.79 11.26
C LEU A 123 0.31 -20.56 12.29
N THR A 124 -0.63 -21.50 12.35
CA THR A 124 -1.88 -21.37 13.11
C THR A 124 -1.66 -21.15 14.61
N GLU A 125 -0.62 -21.78 15.18
CA GLU A 125 -0.28 -21.62 16.59
C GLU A 125 0.19 -20.20 16.89
N GLU A 126 1.13 -19.67 16.11
CA GLU A 126 1.62 -18.30 16.24
C GLU A 126 0.50 -17.28 15.98
N TYR A 127 -0.33 -17.52 14.97
CA TYR A 127 -1.48 -16.69 14.66
C TYR A 127 -2.48 -16.65 15.81
N SER A 128 -2.74 -17.80 16.45
CA SER A 128 -3.66 -17.90 17.60
C SER A 128 -3.07 -17.28 18.86
N LEU A 129 -1.76 -17.42 19.08
CA LEU A 129 -1.05 -16.78 20.18
C LEU A 129 -1.10 -15.25 20.04
N ALA A 130 -0.81 -14.72 18.85
CA ALA A 130 -0.91 -13.29 18.55
C ALA A 130 -2.32 -12.76 18.83
N LYS A 131 -3.35 -13.54 18.48
CA LYS A 131 -4.76 -13.18 18.76
C LYS A 131 -5.10 -13.16 20.25
N LYS A 132 -4.55 -14.09 21.05
CA LYS A 132 -4.84 -14.19 22.49
C LYS A 132 -4.18 -13.10 23.32
N ILE A 133 -3.07 -12.53 22.88
CA ILE A 133 -2.32 -11.49 23.60
C ILE A 133 -3.09 -10.14 23.64
N GLY A 134 -4.21 -10.01 22.93
CA GLY A 134 -5.29 -9.11 23.35
C GLY A 134 -5.18 -7.64 22.95
N GLU A 135 -4.92 -7.33 21.67
CA GLU A 135 -5.04 -5.95 21.14
C GLU A 135 -5.67 -5.91 19.72
N TRP A 136 -6.71 -6.70 19.48
CA TRP A 136 -7.36 -6.75 18.16
C TRP A 136 -7.99 -5.43 17.70
N GLU A 137 -8.18 -4.46 18.60
CA GLU A 137 -8.86 -3.21 18.25
C GLU A 137 -7.95 -2.05 17.83
N LYS A 138 -6.61 -2.06 18.01
CA LYS A 138 -5.80 -0.86 17.66
C LYS A 138 -4.45 -0.99 16.93
N GLU A 139 -3.66 -2.07 16.97
CA GLU A 139 -2.40 -2.17 16.18
C GLU A 139 -2.02 -3.62 15.76
N ASP A 140 -3.01 -4.43 15.38
CA ASP A 140 -2.93 -5.90 15.26
C ASP A 140 -1.95 -6.45 14.19
N ILE A 141 -1.77 -5.76 13.06
CA ILE A 141 -0.96 -6.32 11.96
C ILE A 141 0.55 -6.27 12.24
N LYS A 142 1.03 -5.27 13.00
CA LYS A 142 2.44 -5.12 13.33
C LYS A 142 2.93 -6.29 14.19
N ASN A 143 2.20 -6.55 15.28
CA ASN A 143 2.53 -7.61 16.22
C ASN A 143 2.50 -8.97 15.53
N LEU A 144 1.50 -9.20 14.67
CA LEU A 144 1.44 -10.40 13.84
C LEU A 144 2.67 -10.53 12.92
N LEU A 145 3.02 -9.47 12.19
CA LEU A 145 4.20 -9.47 11.31
C LEU A 145 5.49 -9.76 12.10
N VAL A 146 5.69 -9.13 13.26
CA VAL A 146 6.88 -9.34 14.10
C VAL A 146 6.98 -10.79 14.59
N ILE A 147 5.89 -11.35 15.13
CA ILE A 147 5.86 -12.73 15.63
C ILE A 147 6.18 -13.72 14.51
N ILE A 148 5.58 -13.52 13.34
CA ILE A 148 5.70 -14.43 12.20
C ILE A 148 7.07 -14.32 11.55
N LEU A 149 7.57 -13.10 11.31
CA LEU A 149 8.92 -12.92 10.79
C LEU A 149 9.96 -13.49 11.75
N LYS A 150 9.75 -13.36 13.07
CA LYS A 150 10.61 -14.01 14.06
C LYS A 150 10.56 -15.53 13.94
N LYS A 151 9.38 -16.13 13.79
CA LYS A 151 9.22 -17.58 13.61
C LYS A 151 9.91 -18.11 12.34
N LEU A 152 9.92 -17.30 11.28
CA LEU A 152 10.56 -17.63 10.01
C LEU A 152 12.05 -17.26 9.97
N ASN A 153 12.64 -16.76 11.07
CA ASN A 153 14.01 -16.22 11.10
C ASN A 153 14.25 -15.12 10.05
N LEU A 154 13.21 -14.35 9.74
CA LEU A 154 13.21 -13.23 8.80
C LEU A 154 13.11 -11.88 9.53
N LEU A 155 13.17 -11.83 10.86
CA LEU A 155 13.11 -10.58 11.60
C LEU A 155 14.51 -10.07 11.93
N ASP A 156 14.81 -8.87 11.46
CA ASP A 156 15.97 -8.08 11.87
C ASP A 156 15.51 -6.71 12.42
N ILE A 157 16.45 -5.94 12.98
CA ILE A 157 16.16 -4.61 13.57
C ILE A 157 15.60 -3.66 12.51
N GLY A 158 16.16 -3.66 11.30
CA GLY A 158 15.69 -2.80 10.21
C GLY A 158 14.28 -3.12 9.75
N ARG A 159 13.86 -4.39 9.80
CA ARG A 159 12.48 -4.83 9.53
C ARG A 159 11.53 -4.43 10.64
N ARG A 160 11.96 -4.50 11.90
CA ARG A 160 11.15 -4.00 13.02
C ARG A 160 10.88 -2.51 12.85
N ASP A 161 11.91 -1.71 12.58
CA ASP A 161 11.78 -0.27 12.36
C ASP A 161 10.92 0.04 11.14
N PHE A 162 11.11 -0.69 10.03
CA PHE A 162 10.27 -0.57 8.84
C PHE A 162 8.78 -0.80 9.14
N LEU A 163 8.46 -1.83 9.92
CA LEU A 163 7.07 -2.14 10.28
C LEU A 163 6.44 -1.04 11.13
N GLU A 164 7.19 -0.48 12.09
CA GLU A 164 6.74 0.68 12.87
C GLU A 164 6.48 1.88 11.95
N ILE A 165 7.41 2.17 11.04
CA ILE A 165 7.30 3.29 10.08
C ILE A 165 6.04 3.13 9.23
N VAL A 166 5.85 1.98 8.58
CA VAL A 166 4.74 1.78 7.64
C VAL A 166 3.38 1.77 8.34
N VAL A 167 3.29 1.19 9.55
CA VAL A 167 2.04 1.20 10.32
C VAL A 167 1.70 2.62 10.77
N LYS A 168 2.68 3.40 11.25
CA LYS A 168 2.46 4.81 11.58
C LYS A 168 2.08 5.62 10.35
N PHE A 169 2.76 5.41 9.24
CA PHE A 169 2.44 6.05 7.96
C PHE A 169 0.98 5.77 7.56
N ARG A 170 0.56 4.50 7.57
CA ARG A 170 -0.82 4.09 7.31
C ARG A 170 -1.81 4.76 8.26
N SER A 171 -1.56 4.72 9.56
CA SER A 171 -2.45 5.28 10.58
C SER A 171 -2.60 6.78 10.43
N SER A 172 -1.53 7.50 10.06
CA SER A 172 -1.59 8.93 9.76
C SER A 172 -2.40 9.19 8.49
N LEU A 173 -2.12 8.46 7.40
CA LEU A 173 -2.87 8.57 6.15
C LEU A 173 -4.37 8.33 6.33
N TYR A 174 -4.75 7.34 7.12
CA TYR A 174 -6.14 6.98 7.36
C TYR A 174 -6.88 8.01 8.22
N ASN A 175 -6.25 8.54 9.28
CA ASN A 175 -6.93 9.40 10.25
C ASN A 175 -6.79 10.90 9.97
N ASN A 176 -5.67 11.34 9.39
CA ASN A 176 -5.29 12.75 9.28
C ASN A 176 -4.72 13.11 7.90
N GLY A 177 -4.85 12.22 6.90
CA GLY A 177 -4.24 12.41 5.58
C GLY A 177 -2.71 12.47 5.68
N VAL A 178 -2.08 13.42 5.01
CA VAL A 178 -0.60 13.51 4.95
C VAL A 178 0.06 14.08 6.22
N TYR A 179 -0.68 14.24 7.33
CA TYR A 179 -0.21 14.87 8.57
C TYR A 179 -0.23 13.89 9.75
N ILE A 180 0.64 14.13 10.74
CA ILE A 180 0.65 13.38 12.01
C ILE A 180 -0.34 13.99 13.01
N SER A 181 -1.10 13.14 13.70
CA SER A 181 -2.06 13.57 14.73
C SER A 181 -1.38 14.39 15.83
N GLU A 182 -2.02 15.49 16.22
CA GLU A 182 -1.61 16.33 17.36
C GLU A 182 -1.80 15.66 18.72
N ARG A 183 -2.57 14.56 18.79
CA ARG A 183 -2.97 13.90 20.06
C ARG A 183 -2.17 12.64 20.42
N GLN A 184 -1.12 12.31 19.67
CA GLN A 184 -0.27 11.16 19.98
C GLN A 184 0.93 11.58 20.84
N GLU A 185 1.58 10.65 21.55
CA GLU A 185 2.86 10.92 22.21
C GLU A 185 3.99 11.01 21.15
N SER A 186 5.05 11.77 21.45
CA SER A 186 6.21 11.88 20.56
C SER A 186 6.84 10.51 20.35
N PHE A 187 6.92 10.06 19.10
CA PHE A 187 7.47 8.76 18.77
C PHE A 187 9.00 8.78 18.79
N SER A 188 9.61 7.62 19.08
CA SER A 188 11.04 7.38 18.91
C SER A 188 11.46 7.57 17.45
N ASP A 189 12.71 7.99 17.23
CA ASP A 189 13.30 8.01 15.89
C ASP A 189 13.48 6.59 15.37
N PHE A 190 12.92 6.28 14.20
CA PHE A 190 13.09 4.98 13.55
C PHE A 190 14.10 5.08 12.42
N LYS A 191 14.97 4.06 12.27
CA LYS A 191 15.99 4.05 11.22
C LYS A 191 15.76 2.91 10.26
N TRP A 192 15.54 3.24 8.99
CA TRP A 192 15.41 2.25 7.92
C TRP A 192 16.26 2.62 6.71
N LYS A 193 17.12 1.69 6.27
CA LYS A 193 18.05 1.88 5.13
C LYS A 193 18.85 3.20 5.22
N ASN A 194 19.42 3.47 6.39
CA ASN A 194 20.19 4.68 6.70
C ASN A 194 19.40 6.00 6.62
N LYS A 195 18.07 5.95 6.52
CA LYS A 195 17.18 7.11 6.66
C LYS A 195 16.53 7.10 8.02
N SER A 196 16.49 8.26 8.67
CA SER A 196 15.71 8.45 9.88
C SER A 196 14.30 8.91 9.52
N TYR A 197 13.33 8.37 10.23
CA TYR A 197 11.91 8.73 10.14
C TYR A 197 11.49 9.27 11.49
N VAL A 198 11.16 10.56 11.51
CA VAL A 198 10.68 11.26 12.70
C VAL A 198 9.23 11.65 12.50
N PHE A 199 8.36 11.21 13.39
CA PHE A 199 6.93 11.47 13.33
C PHE A 199 6.58 12.58 14.31
N LYS A 200 6.70 13.84 13.86
CA LYS A 200 6.42 15.03 14.68
C LYS A 200 4.96 15.47 14.54
N HIS A 201 4.35 15.87 15.65
CA HIS A 201 2.94 16.28 15.73
C HIS A 201 2.63 17.47 14.81
N GLY A 202 1.51 17.39 14.09
CA GLY A 202 1.06 18.45 13.18
C GLY A 202 1.94 18.61 11.93
N GLU A 203 3.10 17.93 11.86
CA GLU A 203 3.96 17.98 10.70
C GLU A 203 3.46 17.02 9.62
N ARG A 204 3.75 17.39 8.37
CA ARG A 204 3.56 16.51 7.22
C ARG A 204 4.43 15.28 7.39
N ILE A 205 3.95 14.13 6.95
CA ILE A 205 4.77 12.92 6.88
C ILE A 205 5.88 13.15 5.85
N ILE A 206 7.11 13.33 6.31
CA ILE A 206 8.30 13.43 5.47
C ILE A 206 9.43 12.62 6.10
N SER A 207 10.25 11.97 5.28
CA SER A 207 11.57 11.54 5.73
C SER A 207 12.41 12.78 6.10
N GLU A 208 13.43 12.65 6.94
CA GLU A 208 14.32 13.80 7.28
C GLU A 208 14.85 14.53 6.04
N ASP A 209 15.08 13.80 4.93
CA ASP A 209 15.53 14.36 3.65
C ASP A 209 14.46 15.17 2.89
N LYS A 210 13.25 15.38 3.46
CA LYS A 210 12.08 15.97 2.78
C LYS A 210 11.76 15.28 1.45
N GLY A 211 11.95 13.96 1.39
CA GLY A 211 11.66 13.15 0.21
C GLY A 211 10.20 13.25 -0.22
N GLU A 212 9.96 13.07 -1.51
CA GLU A 212 8.61 13.17 -2.07
C GLU A 212 7.78 11.95 -1.65
N LEU A 213 6.56 12.17 -1.15
CA LEU A 213 5.70 11.12 -0.59
C LEU A 213 5.50 9.92 -1.52
N TRP A 214 5.38 10.15 -2.82
CA TRP A 214 5.25 9.08 -3.81
C TRP A 214 6.49 8.19 -3.85
N GLU A 215 7.68 8.76 -3.73
CA GLU A 215 8.94 8.00 -3.71
C GLU A 215 9.01 7.09 -2.47
N GLU A 216 8.60 7.62 -1.31
CA GLU A 216 8.48 6.84 -0.07
C GLU A 216 7.45 5.71 -0.21
N CYS A 217 6.28 5.99 -0.80
CA CYS A 217 5.27 4.96 -1.08
C CYS A 217 5.82 3.85 -1.99
N PHE A 218 6.63 4.17 -3.00
CA PHE A 218 7.28 3.17 -3.85
C PHE A 218 8.33 2.36 -3.10
N LYS A 219 9.15 3.00 -2.24
CA LYS A 219 10.11 2.29 -1.38
C LYS A 219 9.40 1.32 -0.45
N PHE A 220 8.30 1.74 0.18
CA PHE A 220 7.49 0.89 1.04
C PHE A 220 6.86 -0.25 0.26
N THR A 221 6.28 0.01 -0.92
CA THR A 221 5.70 -1.02 -1.79
C THR A 221 6.73 -2.11 -2.12
N ARG A 222 7.93 -1.72 -2.55
CA ARG A 222 9.01 -2.67 -2.89
C ARG A 222 9.45 -3.49 -1.67
N ALA A 223 9.51 -2.86 -0.49
CA ALA A 223 9.85 -3.56 0.75
C ALA A 223 8.77 -4.57 1.16
N LEU A 224 7.48 -4.21 1.06
CA LEU A 224 6.37 -5.13 1.33
C LEU A 224 6.38 -6.32 0.35
N ILE A 225 6.63 -6.08 -0.94
CA ILE A 225 6.79 -7.13 -1.95
C ILE A 225 7.98 -8.04 -1.60
N SER A 226 9.12 -7.48 -1.21
CA SER A 226 10.31 -8.25 -0.82
C SER A 226 10.01 -9.15 0.38
N ILE A 227 9.43 -8.60 1.45
CA ILE A 227 9.06 -9.34 2.64
C ILE A 227 8.08 -10.47 2.29
N PHE A 228 7.04 -10.17 1.51
CA PHE A 228 6.08 -11.18 1.07
C PHE A 228 6.75 -12.29 0.26
N THR A 229 7.64 -11.92 -0.68
CA THR A 229 8.39 -12.87 -1.51
C THR A 229 9.25 -13.80 -0.67
N GLU A 230 9.95 -13.27 0.34
CA GLU A 230 10.77 -14.08 1.24
C GLU A 230 9.92 -15.04 2.07
N VAL A 231 8.77 -14.57 2.58
CA VAL A 231 7.83 -15.37 3.37
C VAL A 231 7.29 -16.54 2.55
N ILE A 232 6.81 -16.32 1.33
CA ILE A 232 6.23 -17.38 0.50
C ILE A 232 7.26 -18.40 0.03
N ASN A 233 8.54 -17.99 -0.07
CA ASN A 233 9.64 -18.87 -0.44
C ASN A 233 10.25 -19.61 0.75
N HIS A 234 9.90 -19.23 1.98
CA HIS A 234 10.39 -19.91 3.18
C HIS A 234 9.93 -21.37 3.18
N PRO A 235 10.80 -22.36 3.54
CA PRO A 235 10.47 -23.78 3.47
C PRO A 235 9.17 -24.19 4.19
N ILE A 236 8.89 -23.55 5.34
CA ILE A 236 7.66 -23.77 6.12
C ILE A 236 6.39 -23.42 5.33
N ILE A 237 6.43 -22.39 4.50
CA ILE A 237 5.28 -21.94 3.71
C ILE A 237 5.23 -22.69 2.37
N LYS A 238 6.39 -22.87 1.73
CA LYS A 238 6.51 -23.49 0.41
C LYS A 238 5.97 -24.93 0.35
N LYS A 239 6.01 -25.68 1.46
CA LYS A 239 5.44 -27.04 1.53
C LYS A 239 3.92 -27.09 1.32
N TYR A 240 3.21 -25.98 1.47
CA TYR A 240 1.76 -25.93 1.25
C TYR A 240 1.46 -25.78 -0.24
N SER A 241 0.80 -26.81 -0.81
CA SER A 241 0.42 -26.84 -2.22
C SER A 241 -0.59 -25.75 -2.58
N PHE A 242 -1.52 -25.44 -1.68
CA PHE A 242 -2.57 -24.44 -1.88
C PHE A 242 -2.86 -23.67 -0.60
N ILE A 243 -2.98 -22.35 -0.70
CA ILE A 243 -3.41 -21.47 0.39
C ILE A 243 -4.58 -20.64 -0.15
N GLU A 244 -5.79 -20.91 0.32
CA GLU A 244 -7.00 -20.35 -0.27
C GLU A 244 -7.15 -18.84 -0.05
N ASP A 245 -7.38 -18.14 -1.15
CA ASP A 245 -7.88 -16.79 -1.14
C ASP A 245 -9.39 -16.71 -1.46
N ILE A 246 -10.20 -16.63 -0.42
CA ILE A 246 -11.66 -16.45 -0.53
C ILE A 246 -12.08 -15.09 -1.11
N THR A 247 -11.16 -14.13 -1.30
CA THR A 247 -11.48 -12.88 -2.04
C THR A 247 -11.30 -13.03 -3.55
N ALA A 248 -10.73 -14.14 -4.02
CA ALA A 248 -10.57 -14.45 -5.44
C ALA A 248 -11.71 -15.30 -6.03
N THR A 249 -12.71 -15.71 -5.23
CA THR A 249 -13.92 -16.38 -5.70
C THR A 249 -14.86 -15.36 -6.36
N GLY A 250 -14.66 -15.05 -7.64
CA GLY A 250 -15.56 -14.09 -8.30
C GLY A 250 -15.22 -13.62 -9.71
N TYR A 251 -14.25 -14.20 -10.40
CA TYR A 251 -14.05 -13.94 -11.83
C TYR A 251 -13.77 -15.26 -12.54
N ILE A 252 -14.86 -15.90 -12.99
CA ILE A 252 -14.87 -16.86 -14.09
C ILE A 252 -14.98 -16.03 -15.37
#